data_AF-A0A7I9ZV38-F1
#
_entry.id   AF-A0A7I9ZV38-F1
#
_cell.length_a   1.000
_cell.length_b   1.000
_cell.length_c   1.000
_cell.angle_alpha   90.00
_cell.angle_beta   90.00
_cell.angle_gamma   90.00
#
_symmetry.space_group_name_H-M   'P 1'
#
loop_
_entity.id
_entity.type
_entity.pdbx_description
1 polymer ?
#
loop_
_entity_poly.entity_id
_entity_poly.type
_entity_poly.pdbx_seq_one_letter_code
_entity_poly.pdbx_strand_id
1 'polypeptide(L)'
;MPQFRRVTTCVRFLDRPILLRLAVLAAVCLLPVLGTAPLASGEPLPPGPGVAPPDTGAVASEPASVVTTPDGWILTVTATDETQLPVAPLTTAVSSREYLAAGTFTGTVTGSGGTELDGGTLVVGYQIGCGITLDKVTLGGGLSSGGFDLFPLPDSLEFDVGIGGSIEVDLLPGMVQEVQVVQKEFSGTTTRVTLKDVHITIDGCVGQSFLRSYAILTSSTTDTDDIIAYYGVTKAV
;
A
#
# COMPACT_ATOMS: atom_id res chain seq x y z
N MET A 1 9.45 18.81 -70.96
CA MET A 1 8.83 20.16 -70.93
C MET A 1 9.27 20.87 -72.20
N PRO A 2 8.40 21.51 -73.00
CA PRO A 2 7.15 22.21 -72.68
C PRO A 2 5.88 21.54 -73.29
N GLN A 3 4.79 21.37 -72.55
CA GLN A 3 3.63 22.29 -72.41
C GLN A 3 2.84 22.52 -73.72
N PHE A 4 1.72 21.82 -73.88
CA PHE A 4 0.47 22.45 -74.32
C PHE A 4 -0.74 21.83 -73.62
N ARG A 5 -1.65 22.71 -73.25
CA ARG A 5 -2.76 22.57 -72.30
C ARG A 5 -4.07 22.71 -73.09
N ARG A 6 -5.17 22.18 -72.52
CA ARG A 6 -6.59 22.53 -72.78
C ARG A 6 -7.26 21.88 -74.00
N VAL A 7 -8.55 21.55 -74.05
CA VAL A 7 -9.69 21.30 -73.11
C VAL A 7 -10.94 21.24 -74.02
N THR A 8 -11.93 20.40 -73.66
CA THR A 8 -13.36 20.46 -74.06
C THR A 8 -13.77 20.08 -75.49
N THR A 9 -14.65 19.08 -75.64
CA THR A 9 -16.11 19.21 -75.95
C THR A 9 -16.68 17.77 -76.01
N CYS A 10 -17.52 17.32 -75.06
CA CYS A 10 -19.00 17.35 -75.11
C CYS A 10 -19.58 16.82 -76.44
N VAL A 11 -20.64 16.00 -76.55
CA VAL A 11 -21.49 15.25 -75.62
C VAL A 11 -22.43 14.47 -76.56
N ARG A 12 -22.76 13.22 -76.20
CA ARG A 12 -23.97 12.45 -76.57
C ARG A 12 -24.29 12.26 -78.08
N PHE A 13 -24.45 11.00 -78.48
CA PHE A 13 -25.81 10.52 -78.71
C PHE A 13 -25.88 9.02 -78.43
N LEU A 14 -26.84 8.69 -77.59
CA LEU A 14 -27.12 7.41 -77.00
C LEU A 14 -28.24 6.80 -77.83
N ASP A 15 -27.98 5.69 -78.52
CA ASP A 15 -29.00 4.68 -78.82
C ASP A 15 -28.23 3.38 -79.16
N ARG A 16 -28.07 2.46 -78.21
CA ARG A 16 -28.96 1.32 -77.91
C ARG A 16 -29.06 0.33 -79.10
N PRO A 17 -29.29 -0.96 -78.84
CA PRO A 17 -28.66 -1.83 -77.83
C PRO A 17 -28.67 -3.32 -78.31
N ILE A 18 -28.43 -4.25 -77.38
CA ILE A 18 -28.89 -5.66 -77.49
C ILE A 18 -28.24 -6.45 -78.63
N LEU A 19 -27.02 -6.94 -78.40
CA LEU A 19 -26.69 -8.30 -78.90
C LEU A 19 -25.44 -8.88 -78.23
N LEU A 20 -24.58 -8.05 -77.65
CA LEU A 20 -23.25 -8.47 -77.23
C LEU A 20 -23.07 -8.67 -75.71
N ARG A 21 -24.11 -9.12 -74.99
CA ARG A 21 -24.02 -9.40 -73.54
C ARG A 21 -24.65 -10.72 -73.09
N LEU A 22 -24.81 -11.70 -73.97
CA LEU A 22 -25.34 -13.03 -73.61
C LEU A 22 -24.33 -14.17 -73.66
N ALA A 23 -23.05 -13.93 -74.01
CA ALA A 23 -22.08 -15.01 -74.23
C ALA A 23 -21.06 -15.25 -73.09
N VAL A 24 -21.15 -14.57 -71.95
CA VAL A 24 -20.10 -14.66 -70.89
C VAL A 24 -20.60 -15.25 -69.56
N LEU A 25 -21.88 -15.58 -69.41
CA LEU A 25 -22.45 -16.05 -68.13
C LEU A 25 -22.60 -17.57 -67.97
N ALA A 26 -22.08 -18.39 -68.89
CA ALA A 26 -22.30 -19.84 -68.87
C ALA A 26 -21.02 -20.69 -68.71
N ALA A 27 -20.02 -20.22 -67.95
CA ALA A 27 -18.77 -20.97 -67.72
C ALA A 27 -18.23 -20.94 -66.28
N VAL A 28 -19.05 -20.64 -65.27
CA VAL A 28 -18.62 -20.63 -63.86
C VAL A 28 -19.69 -21.26 -62.97
N CYS A 29 -19.78 -22.59 -62.92
CA CYS A 29 -20.59 -23.23 -61.85
C CYS A 29 -20.31 -24.72 -61.57
N LEU A 30 -19.24 -25.33 -62.07
CA LEU A 30 -18.92 -26.73 -61.78
C LEU A 30 -17.42 -26.93 -61.52
N LEU A 31 -16.97 -26.46 -60.35
CA LEU A 31 -15.73 -26.88 -59.71
C LEU A 31 -16.10 -27.30 -58.28
N PRO A 32 -15.85 -28.56 -57.86
CA PRO A 32 -16.06 -28.95 -56.47
C PRO A 32 -15.02 -28.20 -55.62
N VAL A 33 -15.49 -27.43 -54.65
CA VAL A 33 -14.65 -26.86 -53.60
C VAL A 33 -14.19 -28.00 -52.69
N LEU A 34 -13.11 -28.68 -53.07
CA LEU A 34 -12.29 -29.45 -52.14
C LEU A 34 -11.33 -28.47 -51.46
N GLY A 35 -11.88 -27.65 -50.56
CA GLY A 35 -11.07 -26.89 -49.63
C GLY A 35 -10.58 -27.82 -48.53
N THR A 36 -9.31 -28.24 -48.60
CA THR A 36 -8.62 -28.74 -47.41
C THR A 36 -8.51 -27.58 -46.43
N ALA A 37 -9.36 -27.55 -45.41
CA ALA A 37 -9.15 -26.65 -44.29
C ALA A 37 -7.71 -26.89 -43.79
N PRO A 38 -6.87 -25.85 -43.63
CA PRO A 38 -5.64 -26.05 -42.88
C PRO A 38 -6.08 -26.51 -41.49
N LEU A 39 -5.66 -27.71 -41.10
CA LEU A 39 -5.72 -28.13 -39.71
C LEU A 39 -4.83 -27.13 -38.97
N ALA A 40 -5.47 -26.11 -38.40
CA ALA A 40 -4.86 -25.31 -37.36
C ALA A 40 -4.59 -26.30 -36.22
N SER A 41 -3.36 -26.81 -36.17
CA SER A 41 -2.83 -27.46 -34.98
C SER A 41 -2.82 -26.37 -33.91
N GLY A 42 -3.88 -26.33 -33.10
CA GLY A 42 -3.97 -25.45 -31.95
C GLY A 42 -2.95 -25.96 -30.94
N GLU A 43 -1.71 -25.47 -31.05
CA GLU A 43 -0.74 -25.62 -29.98
C GLU A 43 -1.35 -24.92 -28.75
N PRO A 44 -1.53 -25.61 -27.62
CA PRO A 44 -2.06 -24.99 -26.42
C PRO A 44 -1.22 -23.76 -26.12
N LEU A 45 -1.87 -22.59 -26.01
CA LEU A 45 -1.19 -21.40 -25.53
C LEU A 45 -0.49 -21.75 -24.22
N PRO A 46 0.78 -21.36 -24.02
CA PRO A 46 1.45 -21.56 -22.75
C PRO A 46 0.56 -20.97 -21.65
N PRO A 47 0.42 -21.66 -20.50
CA PRO A 47 -0.38 -21.12 -19.41
C PRO A 47 0.08 -19.69 -19.14
N GLY A 48 -0.85 -18.74 -19.17
CA GLY A 48 -0.57 -17.35 -18.82
C GLY A 48 0.10 -17.30 -17.44
N PRO A 49 0.87 -16.26 -17.13
CA PRO A 49 1.50 -16.13 -15.82
C PRO A 49 0.43 -16.40 -14.76
N GLY A 50 0.64 -17.45 -13.96
CA GLY A 50 -0.31 -17.85 -12.93
C GLY A 50 -0.65 -16.65 -12.08
N VAL A 51 -1.91 -16.52 -11.67
CA VAL A 51 -2.32 -15.52 -10.68
C VAL A 51 -1.36 -15.67 -9.50
N ALA A 52 -0.59 -14.61 -9.21
CA ALA A 52 0.29 -14.60 -8.06
C ALA A 52 -0.55 -14.98 -6.83
N PRO A 53 -0.05 -15.85 -5.93
CA PRO A 53 -0.78 -16.18 -4.73
C PRO A 53 -1.24 -14.91 -4.01
N PRO A 54 -2.46 -14.88 -3.46
CA PRO A 54 -2.92 -13.72 -2.70
C PRO A 54 -1.93 -13.42 -1.58
N ASP A 55 -1.62 -12.13 -1.36
CA ASP A 55 -0.80 -11.72 -0.21
C ASP A 55 -1.51 -12.18 1.06
N THR A 56 -0.87 -13.07 1.82
CA THR A 56 -1.39 -13.58 3.09
C THR A 56 -1.11 -12.62 4.23
N GLY A 57 -0.33 -11.56 3.98
CA GLY A 57 0.16 -10.64 4.99
C GLY A 57 1.30 -11.21 5.82
N ALA A 58 1.71 -12.46 5.66
CA ALA A 58 2.68 -13.11 6.55
C ALA A 58 4.01 -12.34 6.60
N VAL A 59 4.51 -12.14 7.82
CA VAL A 59 5.81 -11.52 8.09
C VAL A 59 6.62 -12.50 8.95
N ALA A 60 7.91 -12.62 8.65
CA ALA A 60 8.79 -13.42 9.48
C ALA A 60 8.97 -12.72 10.85
N SER A 61 8.85 -13.49 11.93
CA SER A 61 9.24 -13.01 13.25
C SER A 61 10.77 -13.01 13.37
N GLU A 62 11.30 -11.96 13.97
CA GLU A 62 12.71 -11.87 14.35
C GLU A 62 13.01 -12.84 15.51
N PRO A 63 14.30 -13.17 15.74
CA PRO A 63 14.71 -13.93 16.91
C PRO A 63 14.27 -13.27 18.21
N ALA A 64 14.12 -14.08 19.25
CA ALA A 64 13.81 -13.63 20.59
C ALA A 64 14.83 -12.59 21.10
N SER A 65 14.33 -11.50 21.70
CA SER A 65 15.17 -10.62 22.50
C SER A 65 15.34 -11.25 23.88
N VAL A 66 16.58 -11.50 24.31
CA VAL A 66 16.90 -12.09 25.60
C VAL A 66 17.92 -11.22 26.32
N VAL A 67 17.67 -10.88 27.58
CA VAL A 67 18.64 -10.17 28.42
C VAL A 67 18.66 -10.76 29.82
N THR A 68 19.84 -10.78 30.43
CA THR A 68 20.00 -11.09 31.85
C THR A 68 20.11 -9.77 32.60
N THR A 69 19.22 -9.56 33.57
CA THR A 69 19.23 -8.36 34.41
C THR A 69 20.37 -8.43 35.42
N PRO A 70 20.81 -7.30 35.98
CA PRO A 70 21.85 -7.29 37.03
C PRO A 70 21.50 -8.18 38.23
N ASP A 71 20.21 -8.31 38.52
CA ASP A 71 19.69 -9.10 39.64
C ASP A 71 19.62 -10.60 39.35
N GLY A 72 19.94 -11.03 38.11
CA GLY A 72 20.00 -12.43 37.71
C GLY A 72 18.70 -12.98 37.10
N TRP A 73 17.72 -12.13 36.80
CA TRP A 73 16.54 -12.50 36.02
C TRP A 73 16.89 -12.62 34.53
N ILE A 74 16.24 -13.53 33.83
CA ILE A 74 16.34 -13.71 32.38
C ILE A 74 15.00 -13.28 31.78
N LEU A 75 15.02 -12.12 31.14
CA LEU A 75 13.89 -11.57 30.40
C LEU A 75 13.95 -12.05 28.97
N THR A 76 12.81 -12.47 28.43
CA THR A 76 12.68 -12.89 27.03
C THR A 76 11.41 -12.31 26.44
N VAL A 77 11.52 -11.70 25.27
CA VAL A 77 10.40 -11.20 24.48
C VAL A 77 10.45 -11.83 23.11
N THR A 78 9.32 -12.38 22.68
CA THR A 78 9.16 -13.07 21.41
C THR A 78 7.88 -12.64 20.73
N ALA A 79 7.87 -12.76 19.40
CA ALA A 79 6.67 -12.69 18.61
C ALA A 79 6.56 -13.93 17.71
N THR A 80 5.33 -14.29 17.37
CA THR A 80 4.99 -15.46 16.55
C THR A 80 3.74 -15.17 15.74
N ASP A 81 3.59 -15.88 14.63
CA ASP A 81 2.42 -15.80 13.74
C ASP A 81 2.09 -14.36 13.32
N GLU A 82 3.11 -13.57 13.00
CA GLU A 82 2.95 -12.17 12.62
C GLU A 82 2.41 -12.04 11.19
N THR A 83 1.39 -11.19 11.04
CA THR A 83 0.85 -10.81 9.73
C THR A 83 0.65 -9.31 9.68
N GLN A 84 0.96 -8.73 8.53
CA GLN A 84 0.76 -7.33 8.17
C GLN A 84 0.17 -7.30 6.77
N LEU A 85 -1.15 -7.46 6.66
CA LEU A 85 -1.85 -7.55 5.39
C LEU A 85 -2.24 -6.14 4.90
N PRO A 86 -1.74 -5.68 3.75
CA PRO A 86 -2.19 -4.42 3.17
C PRO A 86 -3.61 -4.56 2.66
N VAL A 87 -4.47 -3.60 2.99
CA VAL A 87 -5.85 -3.55 2.51
C VAL A 87 -6.13 -2.22 1.81
N ALA A 88 -7.18 -2.19 0.99
CA ALA A 88 -7.59 -0.97 0.31
C ALA A 88 -8.02 0.08 1.37
N PRO A 89 -7.46 1.31 1.35
CA PRO A 89 -7.83 2.32 2.32
C PRO A 89 -9.33 2.66 2.25
N LEU A 90 -9.97 2.76 3.41
CA LEU A 90 -11.40 3.08 3.50
C LEU A 90 -11.73 4.46 2.89
N THR A 91 -10.80 5.40 2.99
CA THR A 91 -10.93 6.76 2.43
C THR A 91 -10.72 6.81 0.92
N THR A 92 -10.21 5.74 0.29
CA THR A 92 -9.78 5.66 -1.12
C THR A 92 -8.73 6.71 -1.54
N ALA A 93 -8.16 7.43 -0.57
CA ALA A 93 -7.16 8.44 -0.84
C ALA A 93 -5.84 7.78 -1.25
N VAL A 94 -5.23 8.28 -2.33
CA VAL A 94 -3.96 7.76 -2.86
C VAL A 94 -2.79 7.93 -1.88
N SER A 95 -2.92 8.87 -0.94
CA SER A 95 -1.99 9.14 0.15
C SER A 95 -2.33 8.40 1.44
N SER A 96 -3.30 7.48 1.44
CA SER A 96 -3.63 6.67 2.61
C SER A 96 -3.12 5.25 2.45
N ARG A 97 -2.69 4.65 3.55
CA ARG A 97 -2.26 3.24 3.64
C ARG A 97 -3.01 2.59 4.79
N GLU A 98 -3.39 1.34 4.59
CA GLU A 98 -4.21 0.62 5.54
C GLU A 98 -3.76 -0.83 5.66
N TYR A 99 -3.74 -1.33 6.89
CA TYR A 99 -3.24 -2.65 7.22
C TYR A 99 -4.15 -3.38 8.20
N LEU A 100 -4.30 -4.69 8.00
CA LEU A 100 -4.76 -5.62 9.02
C LEU A 100 -3.55 -6.34 9.59
N ALA A 101 -3.24 -6.02 10.85
CA ALA A 101 -2.08 -6.56 11.54
C ALA A 101 -2.51 -7.57 12.61
N ALA A 102 -1.76 -8.67 12.73
CA ALA A 102 -1.96 -9.70 13.74
C ALA A 102 -0.61 -10.28 14.18
N GLY A 103 -0.61 -10.91 15.34
CA GLY A 103 0.58 -11.53 15.90
C GLY A 103 0.38 -11.88 17.36
N THR A 104 1.16 -12.84 17.85
CA THR A 104 1.20 -13.20 19.26
C THR A 104 2.56 -12.85 19.84
N PHE A 105 2.54 -11.97 20.84
CA PHE A 105 3.70 -11.47 21.55
C PHE A 105 3.71 -12.06 22.95
N THR A 106 4.83 -12.64 23.34
CA THR A 106 5.00 -13.31 24.64
C THR A 106 6.21 -12.76 25.35
N GLY A 107 6.01 -12.33 26.59
CA GLY A 107 7.06 -11.93 27.52
C GLY A 107 7.20 -12.98 28.63
N THR A 108 8.43 -13.40 28.93
CA THR A 108 8.72 -14.31 30.03
C THR A 108 9.87 -13.79 30.89
N VAL A 109 9.73 -13.97 32.19
CA VAL A 109 10.73 -13.69 33.22
C VAL A 109 11.10 -15.02 33.88
N THR A 110 12.34 -15.46 33.72
CA THR A 110 12.82 -16.75 34.24
C THR A 110 14.15 -16.58 34.97
N GLY A 111 14.65 -17.64 35.62
CA GLY A 111 15.89 -17.60 36.39
C GLY A 111 15.63 -17.55 37.90
N SER A 112 16.68 -17.22 38.65
CA SER A 112 16.67 -17.16 40.11
C SER A 112 17.24 -15.82 40.55
N GLY A 113 16.52 -14.75 40.23
CA GLY A 113 16.97 -13.41 40.58
C GLY A 113 17.04 -13.20 42.09
N GLY A 114 17.85 -12.23 42.51
CA GLY A 114 18.08 -11.91 43.93
C GLY A 114 16.94 -11.14 44.61
N THR A 115 15.96 -10.68 43.84
CA THR A 115 14.84 -9.82 44.25
C THR A 115 13.50 -10.49 43.95
N GLU A 116 12.46 -10.18 44.75
CA GLU A 116 11.10 -10.66 44.48
C GLU A 116 10.50 -9.92 43.28
N LEU A 117 9.80 -10.65 42.40
CA LEU A 117 9.13 -10.07 41.23
C LEU A 117 7.73 -9.59 41.63
N ASP A 118 7.45 -8.31 41.36
CA ASP A 118 6.12 -7.73 41.51
C ASP A 118 5.27 -7.89 40.24
N GLY A 119 5.91 -8.29 39.14
CA GLY A 119 5.28 -8.45 37.84
C GLY A 119 5.91 -7.55 36.80
N GLY A 120 5.07 -6.86 36.04
CA GLY A 120 5.52 -5.90 35.05
C GLY A 120 4.47 -5.58 34.00
N THR A 121 4.94 -5.03 32.87
CA THR A 121 4.08 -4.66 31.75
C THR A 121 4.62 -5.19 30.42
N LEU A 122 3.70 -5.61 29.53
CA LEU A 122 4.00 -5.91 28.14
C LEU A 122 3.25 -4.91 27.26
N VAL A 123 3.99 -4.03 26.59
CA VAL A 123 3.47 -3.09 25.59
C VAL A 123 3.72 -3.69 24.22
N VAL A 124 2.69 -3.71 23.36
CA VAL A 124 2.79 -4.19 21.99
C VAL A 124 2.26 -3.11 21.06
N GLY A 125 2.96 -2.88 19.96
CA GLY A 125 2.54 -1.90 18.98
C GLY A 125 3.22 -2.07 17.63
N TYR A 126 3.08 -1.03 16.82
CA TYR A 126 3.72 -0.94 15.52
C TYR A 126 4.42 0.41 15.34
N GLN A 127 5.61 0.36 14.74
CA GLN A 127 6.32 1.50 14.20
C GLN A 127 5.92 1.68 12.74
N ILE A 128 5.54 2.90 12.41
CA ILE A 128 5.05 3.30 11.10
C ILE A 128 6.02 4.33 10.53
N GLY A 129 6.61 4.02 9.38
CA GLY A 129 7.42 4.95 8.60
C GLY A 129 6.73 5.29 7.29
N CYS A 130 6.72 6.57 6.93
CA CYS A 130 6.31 7.03 5.61
C CYS A 130 7.52 7.58 4.88
N GLY A 131 7.78 7.13 3.64
CA GLY A 131 8.88 7.68 2.86
C GLY A 131 8.75 9.19 2.64
N ILE A 132 7.51 9.65 2.47
CA ILE A 132 7.14 11.07 2.31
C ILE A 132 5.82 11.31 3.06
N THR A 133 5.77 12.33 3.93
CA THR A 133 4.53 12.75 4.59
C THR A 133 4.00 14.06 4.00
N LEU A 134 2.72 14.06 3.62
CA LEU A 134 1.95 15.25 3.28
C LEU A 134 1.34 15.83 4.54
N ASP A 135 1.89 16.94 5.04
CA ASP A 135 1.28 17.65 6.16
C ASP A 135 0.80 19.02 5.66
N LYS A 136 -0.53 19.16 5.49
CA LYS A 136 -1.24 20.33 4.95
C LYS A 136 -0.80 20.80 3.54
N VAL A 137 -1.76 20.79 2.61
CA VAL A 137 -1.67 21.66 1.43
C VAL A 137 -1.97 23.09 1.89
N THR A 138 -0.95 23.91 2.08
CA THR A 138 -1.15 25.35 2.22
C THR A 138 -1.49 25.87 0.83
N LEU A 139 -2.78 26.12 0.55
CA LEU A 139 -3.13 26.90 -0.64
C LEU A 139 -2.59 28.32 -0.43
N GLY A 140 -1.42 28.60 -1.04
CA GLY A 140 -0.96 29.96 -1.25
C GLY A 140 -2.02 30.70 -2.05
N GLY A 141 -2.81 31.54 -1.39
CA GLY A 141 -3.99 32.17 -1.97
C GLY A 141 -5.15 32.10 -0.99
N GLY A 142 -5.14 33.01 -0.03
CA GLY A 142 -6.00 32.97 1.14
C GLY A 142 -7.48 32.85 0.84
N LEU A 143 -8.10 31.81 1.41
CA LEU A 143 -9.34 31.87 2.16
C LEU A 143 -9.26 30.76 3.21
N SER A 144 -8.89 31.13 4.43
CA SER A 144 -9.04 30.28 5.60
C SER A 144 -10.53 30.04 5.85
N SER A 145 -11.10 28.98 5.28
CA SER A 145 -12.27 28.34 5.88
C SER A 145 -11.80 27.56 7.10
N GLY A 146 -11.37 28.30 8.12
CA GLY A 146 -10.93 27.79 9.41
C GLY A 146 -12.14 27.38 10.23
N GLY A 147 -12.34 26.06 10.35
CA GLY A 147 -12.95 25.48 11.53
C GLY A 147 -11.86 25.24 12.58
N PHE A 148 -11.76 26.17 13.52
CA PHE A 148 -11.33 25.99 14.92
C PHE A 148 -9.93 25.39 15.21
N ASP A 149 -8.98 26.20 15.70
CA ASP A 149 -8.58 26.15 17.13
C ASP A 149 -7.72 27.36 17.58
N LEU A 150 -8.28 28.11 18.54
CA LEU A 150 -7.70 28.79 19.70
C LEU A 150 -6.22 29.26 19.73
N PHE A 151 -5.96 30.52 19.37
CA PHE A 151 -4.97 31.37 20.07
C PHE A 151 -5.25 32.87 19.79
N PRO A 152 -5.20 33.80 20.78
CA PRO A 152 -5.49 35.21 20.54
C PRO A 152 -4.24 35.92 20.00
N LEU A 153 -4.26 36.29 18.72
CA LEU A 153 -3.30 37.25 18.16
C LEU A 153 -4.00 38.60 17.90
N PRO A 154 -3.34 39.73 18.23
CA PRO A 154 -3.97 41.05 18.18
C PRO A 154 -4.04 41.61 16.75
N ASP A 155 -4.94 42.58 16.63
CA ASP A 155 -5.45 43.26 15.44
C ASP A 155 -4.46 43.64 14.32
N SER A 156 -5.05 43.68 13.12
CA SER A 156 -4.71 44.45 11.93
C SER A 156 -3.59 43.93 11.04
N LEU A 157 -3.94 43.24 9.94
CA LEU A 157 -3.20 43.32 8.67
C LEU A 157 -4.17 43.14 7.49
N GLU A 158 -4.17 44.13 6.60
CA GLU A 158 -5.04 44.32 5.43
C GLU A 158 -4.76 43.29 4.32
N PHE A 159 -5.82 42.92 3.58
CA PHE A 159 -5.77 41.97 2.45
C PHE A 159 -5.47 42.69 1.12
N ASP A 160 -4.35 42.33 0.48
CA ASP A 160 -4.13 42.54 -0.96
C ASP A 160 -4.05 41.17 -1.65
N VAL A 161 -4.98 40.93 -2.58
CA VAL A 161 -5.21 39.63 -3.20
C VAL A 161 -4.51 39.58 -4.55
N GLY A 162 -3.23 39.20 -4.54
CA GLY A 162 -2.45 38.89 -5.74
C GLY A 162 -2.79 37.49 -6.28
N ILE A 163 -3.32 37.44 -7.51
CA ILE A 163 -3.66 36.23 -8.25
C ILE A 163 -2.37 35.53 -8.70
N GLY A 164 -2.01 34.44 -8.02
CA GLY A 164 -0.83 33.64 -8.36
C GLY A 164 -0.53 32.61 -7.28
N GLY A 165 -1.47 31.71 -7.00
CA GLY A 165 -1.28 30.69 -5.98
C GLY A 165 -0.36 29.57 -6.45
N SER A 166 0.87 29.54 -5.93
CA SER A 166 1.68 28.33 -5.89
C SER A 166 1.06 27.38 -4.87
N ILE A 167 0.72 26.16 -5.30
CA ILE A 167 0.35 25.08 -4.39
C ILE A 167 1.66 24.65 -3.72
N GLU A 168 1.89 25.15 -2.51
CA GLU A 168 3.03 24.74 -1.70
C GLU A 168 2.60 23.50 -0.92
N VAL A 169 3.17 22.37 -1.32
CA VAL A 169 3.00 21.10 -0.64
C VAL A 169 4.20 20.97 0.29
N ASP A 170 3.98 21.24 1.58
CA ASP A 170 5.01 21.06 2.59
C ASP A 170 5.21 19.55 2.85
N LEU A 171 6.22 18.99 2.18
CA LEU A 171 6.64 17.61 2.39
C LEU A 171 7.60 17.55 3.56
N LEU A 172 7.14 16.98 4.69
CA LEU A 172 8.05 16.67 5.79
C LEU A 172 8.80 15.37 5.47
N PRO A 173 10.10 15.29 5.78
CA PRO A 173 10.83 14.03 5.73
C PRO A 173 10.22 13.03 6.71
N GLY A 174 10.20 11.76 6.29
CA GLY A 174 9.54 10.66 6.98
C GLY A 174 9.90 10.54 8.46
N MET A 175 8.91 10.76 9.33
CA MET A 175 9.00 10.47 10.76
C MET A 175 8.55 9.04 11.02
N VAL A 176 9.19 8.35 11.97
CA VAL A 176 8.74 7.04 12.46
C VAL A 176 7.81 7.28 13.64
N GLN A 177 6.53 6.98 13.46
CA GLN A 177 5.53 7.09 14.52
C GLN A 177 5.36 5.73 15.19
N GLU A 178 5.46 5.73 16.52
CA GLU A 178 5.23 4.55 17.33
C GLU A 178 3.80 4.55 17.86
N VAL A 179 3.01 3.55 17.46
CA VAL A 179 1.62 3.39 17.89
C VAL A 179 1.53 2.21 18.84
N GLN A 180 1.25 2.50 20.10
CA GLN A 180 0.93 1.49 21.11
C GLN A 180 -0.48 0.95 20.85
N VAL A 181 -0.59 -0.35 20.60
CA VAL A 181 -1.88 -1.00 20.38
C VAL A 181 -2.48 -1.44 21.70
N VAL A 182 -1.65 -2.01 22.57
CA VAL A 182 -2.09 -2.50 23.88
C VAL A 182 -0.94 -2.50 24.87
N GLN A 183 -1.30 -2.20 26.12
CA GLN A 183 -0.46 -2.38 27.29
C GLN A 183 -1.14 -3.38 28.21
N LYS A 184 -0.39 -4.39 28.65
CA LYS A 184 -0.88 -5.45 29.55
C LYS A 184 -0.01 -5.54 30.79
N GLU A 185 -0.59 -5.22 31.94
CA GLU A 185 0.03 -5.50 33.23
C GLU A 185 -0.10 -7.00 33.58
N PHE A 186 0.91 -7.55 34.25
CA PHE A 186 0.93 -8.94 34.71
C PHE A 186 1.72 -9.05 36.03
N SER A 187 1.35 -10.01 36.88
CA SER A 187 2.03 -10.26 38.17
C SER A 187 2.78 -11.60 38.21
N GLY A 188 2.76 -12.35 37.10
CA GLY A 188 3.41 -13.65 36.99
C GLY A 188 4.77 -13.59 36.29
N THR A 189 5.30 -14.76 35.93
CA THR A 189 6.55 -14.89 35.16
C THR A 189 6.32 -14.95 33.65
N THR A 190 5.06 -14.94 33.20
CA THR A 190 4.73 -15.03 31.78
C THR A 190 3.50 -14.19 31.48
N THR A 191 3.57 -13.46 30.37
CA THR A 191 2.46 -12.67 29.84
C THR A 191 2.40 -12.83 28.33
N ARG A 192 1.19 -12.73 27.78
CA ARG A 192 0.93 -12.89 26.35
C ARG A 192 -0.14 -11.92 25.90
N VAL A 193 0.14 -11.31 24.75
CA VAL A 193 -0.79 -10.47 24.01
C VAL A 193 -0.96 -11.08 22.62
N THR A 194 -2.19 -11.36 22.23
CA THR A 194 -2.52 -11.81 20.87
C THR A 194 -3.36 -10.73 20.20
N LEU A 195 -2.82 -10.15 19.15
CA LEU A 195 -3.49 -9.22 18.27
C LEU A 195 -4.12 -9.99 17.11
N LYS A 196 -5.38 -9.69 16.79
CA LYS A 196 -6.09 -10.24 15.64
C LYS A 196 -6.78 -9.11 14.90
N ASP A 197 -6.53 -9.02 13.60
CA ASP A 197 -7.17 -8.07 12.69
C ASP A 197 -7.15 -6.62 13.22
N VAL A 198 -6.02 -6.20 13.79
CA VAL A 198 -5.82 -4.83 14.25
C VAL A 198 -5.70 -3.94 13.03
N HIS A 199 -6.63 -2.99 12.95
CA HIS A 199 -6.74 -2.07 11.83
C HIS A 199 -5.81 -0.87 12.03
N ILE A 200 -4.84 -0.70 11.13
CA ILE A 200 -3.88 0.41 11.17
C ILE A 200 -4.12 1.27 9.94
N THR A 201 -4.52 2.52 10.16
CA THR A 201 -4.74 3.52 9.10
C THR A 201 -3.69 4.60 9.19
N ILE A 202 -3.10 4.94 8.05
CA ILE A 202 -2.03 5.93 7.93
C ILE A 202 -2.43 6.89 6.82
N ASP A 203 -2.76 8.12 7.17
CA ASP A 203 -3.11 9.18 6.21
C ASP A 203 -1.90 10.07 5.91
N GLY A 204 -1.87 10.64 4.71
CA GLY A 204 -0.79 11.55 4.28
C GLY A 204 0.52 10.85 3.92
N CYS A 205 0.54 9.51 3.82
CA CYS A 205 1.69 8.71 3.43
C CYS A 205 1.79 8.58 1.91
N VAL A 206 2.71 9.32 1.29
CA VAL A 206 2.92 9.27 -0.17
C VAL A 206 4.06 8.32 -0.52
N GLY A 207 3.79 7.40 -1.44
CA GLY A 207 4.77 6.43 -1.91
C GLY A 207 4.84 5.18 -1.04
N GLN A 208 6.05 4.75 -0.70
CA GLN A 208 6.28 3.57 0.12
C GLN A 208 6.02 3.85 1.60
N SER A 209 5.38 2.88 2.25
CA SER A 209 5.16 2.85 3.69
C SER A 209 5.86 1.66 4.32
N PHE A 210 6.28 1.82 5.56
CA PHE A 210 7.02 0.84 6.33
C PHE A 210 6.26 0.55 7.61
N LEU A 211 6.03 -0.73 7.90
CA LEU A 211 5.41 -1.18 9.13
C LEU A 211 6.33 -2.18 9.82
N ARG A 212 6.53 -2.00 11.13
CA ARG A 212 7.34 -2.90 11.96
C ARG A 212 6.63 -3.13 13.27
N SER A 213 6.44 -4.38 13.66
CA SER A 213 5.94 -4.74 14.99
C SER A 213 7.01 -4.50 16.05
N TYR A 214 6.57 -4.14 17.25
CA TYR A 214 7.45 -4.10 18.40
C TYR A 214 6.72 -4.58 19.66
N ALA A 215 7.49 -5.08 20.62
CA ALA A 215 7.00 -5.41 21.94
C ALA A 215 8.04 -5.00 22.99
N ILE A 216 7.60 -4.30 24.03
CA ILE A 216 8.44 -3.87 25.14
C ILE A 216 7.94 -4.59 26.39
N LEU A 217 8.82 -5.37 27.00
CA LEU A 217 8.59 -6.00 28.29
C LEU A 217 9.33 -5.20 29.35
N THR A 218 8.59 -4.73 30.33
CA THR A 218 9.13 -4.22 31.58
C THR A 218 8.88 -5.27 32.66
N SER A 219 9.92 -5.66 33.37
CA SER A 219 9.85 -6.47 34.59
C SER A 219 10.11 -5.57 35.78
N SER A 220 9.24 -5.65 36.78
CA SER A 220 9.26 -4.79 37.95
C SER A 220 9.52 -5.62 39.21
N THR A 221 10.37 -5.07 40.07
CA THR A 221 10.62 -5.51 41.44
C THR A 221 10.36 -4.33 42.38
N THR A 222 10.51 -4.53 43.69
CA THR A 222 10.28 -3.49 44.70
C THR A 222 11.07 -2.21 44.42
N ASP A 223 12.29 -2.34 43.89
CA ASP A 223 13.25 -1.22 43.77
C ASP A 223 13.75 -1.01 42.33
N THR A 224 13.44 -1.90 41.38
CA THR A 224 14.00 -1.87 40.01
C THR A 224 12.97 -2.17 38.92
N ASP A 225 13.14 -1.51 37.77
CA ASP A 225 12.45 -1.82 36.52
C ASP A 225 13.48 -2.17 35.45
N ASP A 226 13.40 -3.39 34.92
CA ASP A 226 14.22 -3.87 33.83
C ASP A 226 13.40 -3.91 32.53
N ILE A 227 13.88 -3.22 31.50
CA ILE A 227 13.15 -3.04 30.23
C ILE A 227 13.92 -3.70 29.09
N ILE A 228 13.22 -4.50 28.30
CA ILE A 228 13.73 -5.13 27.08
C ILE A 228 12.73 -4.95 25.93
N ALA A 229 13.24 -4.71 24.73
CA ALA A 229 12.42 -4.54 23.52
C ALA A 229 12.71 -5.62 22.48
N TYR A 230 11.66 -6.04 21.80
CA TYR A 230 11.66 -6.84 20.58
C TYR A 230 11.20 -5.95 19.42
N TYR A 231 11.90 -6.07 18.30
CA TYR A 231 11.57 -5.38 17.05
C TYR A 231 11.51 -6.42 15.93
N GLY A 232 10.37 -6.54 15.26
CA GLY A 232 10.18 -7.50 14.18
C GLY A 232 10.77 -7.04 12.84
N VAL A 233 10.58 -7.88 11.81
CA VAL A 233 10.95 -7.53 10.44
C VAL A 233 10.07 -6.38 9.94
N THR A 234 10.70 -5.41 9.26
CA THR A 234 9.97 -4.34 8.58
C THR A 234 9.35 -4.86 7.29
N LYS A 235 8.03 -4.69 7.13
CA LYS A 235 7.34 -4.84 5.84
C LYS A 235 7.27 -3.48 5.15
N ALA A 236 7.64 -3.46 3.87
CA ALA A 236 7.50 -2.28 3.00
C ALA A 236 6.43 -2.55 1.94
N VAL A 237 5.54 -1.56 1.71
CA VAL A 237 4.44 -1.65 0.75
C VAL A 237 4.24 -0.33 0.02
#